data_AF-A0A1W1EHS0-F1
#
_entry.id   AF-A0A1W1EHS0-F1
#
_cell.length_a   1.000
_cell.length_b   1.000
_cell.length_c   1.000
_cell.angle_alpha   90.00
_cell.angle_beta   90.00
_cell.angle_gamma   90.00
#
_symmetry.space_group_name_H-M   'P 1'
#
loop_
_entity.id
_entity.type
_entity.pdbx_description
1 polymer ?
#
loop_
_entity_poly.entity_id
_entity_poly.type
_entity_poly.pdbx_seq_one_letter_code
_entity_poly.pdbx_strand_id
1 'polypeptide(L)'
;MYSNIIESLTKKDKNKKKSRIPAKLDFLQSATGLILAIFIIFHLLFESSILFGKDSMQTITKVFEGRFILEEGTGLFVVLLAIFISIIFVFHALLAMRKFPSSYREYQRFRTHSKLMKHNDTDLWFIQISSGFMLFFLGSIHLFTMMTQPENIGVYASSDRIYSDNVWVLYLVLLVSVVLHAGVGVYRLIVKWGWFDGDNPKANRVKSRKIIKGAIIFYLLIGLFSLATYITIGYEHRANYGERYSIGDDK
;
A
#
# COMPACT_ATOMS: atom_id res chain seq x y z
N MET A 1 29.11 -6.06 22.66
CA MET A 1 30.14 -5.29 21.92
C MET A 1 31.15 -6.20 21.21
N TYR A 2 31.87 -7.09 21.91
CA TYR A 2 32.88 -7.98 21.30
C TYR A 2 32.39 -8.91 20.17
N SER A 3 31.17 -9.43 20.26
CA SER A 3 30.61 -10.33 19.22
C SER A 3 30.49 -9.64 17.84
N ASN A 4 30.15 -8.35 17.82
CA ASN A 4 29.97 -7.59 16.58
C ASN A 4 31.33 -7.27 15.94
N ILE A 5 32.38 -7.08 16.75
CA ILE A 5 33.74 -6.84 16.27
C ILE A 5 34.28 -8.09 15.58
N ILE A 6 34.13 -9.26 16.21
CA ILE A 6 34.57 -10.55 15.64
C ILE A 6 33.85 -10.82 14.31
N GLU A 7 32.53 -10.63 14.27
CA GLU A 7 31.74 -10.84 13.04
C GLU A 7 32.13 -9.87 11.92
N SER A 8 32.35 -8.60 12.25
CA SER A 8 32.79 -7.58 11.28
C SER A 8 34.15 -7.93 10.67
N LEU A 9 35.12 -8.33 11.49
CA LEU A 9 36.49 -8.62 11.03
C LEU A 9 36.61 -9.99 10.35
N THR A 10 35.89 -11.01 10.82
CA THR A 10 36.08 -12.40 10.36
C THR A 10 34.95 -12.92 9.46
N LYS A 11 33.88 -12.14 9.28
CA LYS A 11 32.64 -12.53 8.59
C LYS A 11 31.90 -13.71 9.24
N LYS A 12 32.27 -14.08 10.46
CA LYS A 12 31.71 -15.19 11.23
C LYS A 12 31.51 -14.78 12.69
N ASP A 13 30.50 -15.34 13.34
CA ASP A 13 30.28 -15.13 14.76
C ASP A 13 31.38 -15.80 15.63
N LYS A 14 31.30 -15.61 16.94
CA LYS A 14 32.23 -16.24 17.92
C LYS A 14 32.29 -17.78 17.82
N ASN A 15 31.28 -18.42 17.23
CA ASN A 15 31.19 -19.86 17.03
C ASN A 15 31.63 -20.28 15.61
N LYS A 16 32.27 -19.39 14.84
CA LYS A 16 32.68 -19.59 13.45
C LYS A 16 31.51 -19.86 12.49
N LYS A 17 30.29 -19.46 12.85
CA LYS A 17 29.07 -19.60 12.02
C LYS A 17 28.76 -18.31 11.27
N LYS A 18 28.04 -18.43 10.15
CA LYS A 18 27.53 -17.28 9.41
C LYS A 18 26.38 -16.62 10.18
N SER A 19 26.30 -15.29 10.08
CA SER A 19 25.19 -14.50 10.61
C SER A 19 23.84 -15.00 10.13
N ARG A 20 22.84 -15.00 11.02
CA ARG A 20 21.43 -15.23 10.65
C ARG A 20 20.70 -13.93 10.32
N ILE A 21 21.34 -12.77 10.48
CA ILE A 21 20.75 -11.46 10.20
C ILE A 21 20.21 -11.37 8.77
N PRO A 22 20.93 -11.78 7.71
CA PRO A 22 20.40 -11.72 6.34
C PRO A 22 19.08 -12.49 6.16
N ALA A 23 18.95 -13.67 6.77
CA ALA A 23 17.73 -14.47 6.72
C ALA A 23 16.57 -13.79 7.47
N LYS A 24 16.83 -13.24 8.66
CA LYS A 24 15.84 -12.48 9.42
C LYS A 24 15.35 -11.26 8.64
N LEU A 25 16.25 -10.53 7.99
CA LEU A 25 15.90 -9.34 7.21
C LEU A 25 15.12 -9.68 5.93
N ASP A 26 15.36 -10.83 5.30
CA ASP A 26 14.57 -11.28 4.13
C ASP A 26 13.15 -11.71 4.54
N PHE A 27 13.03 -12.39 5.68
CA PHE A 27 11.73 -12.73 6.28
C PHE A 27 10.95 -11.48 6.66
N LEU A 28 11.57 -10.54 7.39
CA LEU A 28 10.90 -9.29 7.80
C LEU A 28 10.48 -8.42 6.62
N GLN A 29 11.26 -8.36 5.55
CA GLN A 29 10.88 -7.63 4.33
C GLN A 29 9.62 -8.24 3.70
N SER A 30 9.50 -9.57 3.76
CA SER A 30 8.36 -10.33 3.24
C SER A 30 7.12 -10.17 4.10
N ALA A 31 7.28 -10.28 5.41
CA ALA A 31 6.19 -10.16 6.39
C ALA A 31 5.60 -8.75 6.37
N THR A 32 6.43 -7.71 6.42
CA THR A 32 5.97 -6.31 6.34
C THR A 32 5.25 -6.02 5.02
N GLY A 33 5.78 -6.53 3.90
CA GLY A 33 5.13 -6.38 2.60
C GLY A 33 3.77 -7.08 2.52
N LEU A 34 3.62 -8.26 3.13
CA LEU A 34 2.34 -8.96 3.22
C LEU A 34 1.32 -8.18 4.06
N ILE A 35 1.74 -7.68 5.23
CA ILE A 35 0.86 -6.90 6.11
C ILE A 35 0.34 -5.65 5.39
N LEU A 36 1.23 -4.91 4.70
CA LEU A 36 0.83 -3.74 3.91
C LEU A 36 -0.10 -4.12 2.74
N ALA A 37 0.16 -5.23 2.05
CA ALA A 37 -0.72 -5.66 0.97
C ALA A 37 -2.13 -6.03 1.47
N ILE A 38 -2.23 -6.73 2.59
CA ILE A 38 -3.51 -7.04 3.24
C ILE A 38 -4.22 -5.75 3.68
N PHE A 39 -3.48 -4.79 4.25
CA PHE A 39 -4.03 -3.48 4.60
C PHE A 39 -4.61 -2.78 3.36
N ILE A 40 -3.88 -2.74 2.24
CA ILE A 40 -4.34 -2.08 1.00
C ILE A 40 -5.58 -2.76 0.41
N ILE A 41 -5.68 -4.09 0.48
CA ILE A 41 -6.86 -4.86 0.07
C ILE A 41 -8.10 -4.36 0.83
N PHE A 42 -8.04 -4.31 2.16
CA PHE A 42 -9.16 -3.86 2.98
C PHE A 42 -9.41 -2.36 2.87
N HIS A 43 -8.34 -1.56 2.84
CA HIS A 43 -8.42 -0.11 2.69
C HIS A 43 -9.20 0.29 1.44
N LEU A 44 -8.87 -0.29 0.27
CA LEU A 44 -9.60 0.01 -0.97
C LEU A 44 -11.05 -0.49 -0.94
N LEU A 45 -11.33 -1.63 -0.28
CA LEU A 45 -12.71 -2.10 -0.13
C LEU A 45 -13.54 -1.14 0.74
N PHE A 46 -13.02 -0.71 1.89
CA PHE A 46 -13.71 0.20 2.79
C PHE A 46 -13.88 1.59 2.19
N GLU A 47 -12.85 2.12 1.54
CA GLU A 47 -12.93 3.42 0.84
C GLU A 47 -13.94 3.38 -0.31
N SER A 48 -14.02 2.24 -1.03
CA SER A 48 -14.99 2.04 -2.12
C SER A 48 -16.43 1.83 -1.68
N SER A 49 -16.70 1.82 -0.38
CA SER A 49 -18.08 1.74 0.13
C SER A 49 -18.95 2.92 -0.34
N ILE A 50 -18.34 4.04 -0.74
CA ILE A 50 -19.01 5.18 -1.37
C ILE A 50 -19.74 4.82 -2.67
N LEU A 51 -19.31 3.77 -3.37
CA LEU A 51 -19.98 3.29 -4.59
C LEU A 51 -21.36 2.71 -4.31
N PHE A 52 -21.65 2.34 -3.06
CA PHE A 52 -22.96 1.89 -2.61
C PHE A 52 -23.82 3.03 -2.02
N GLY A 53 -23.30 4.27 -2.04
CA GLY A 53 -23.98 5.47 -1.56
C GLY A 53 -23.23 6.19 -0.44
N LYS A 54 -23.57 7.48 -0.24
CA LYS A 54 -22.97 8.34 0.80
C LYS A 54 -23.25 7.79 2.20
N ASP A 55 -24.48 7.34 2.48
CA ASP A 55 -24.85 6.68 3.74
C ASP A 55 -23.97 5.45 4.03
N SER A 56 -23.67 4.62 3.03
CA SER A 56 -22.81 3.43 3.20
C SER A 56 -21.41 3.81 3.65
N MET A 57 -20.78 4.78 2.98
CA MET A 57 -19.46 5.29 3.40
C MET A 57 -19.51 5.90 4.79
N GLN A 58 -20.54 6.69 5.09
CA GLN A 58 -20.69 7.31 6.40
C GLN A 58 -20.87 6.27 7.52
N THR A 59 -21.59 5.18 7.27
CA THR A 59 -21.68 4.05 8.22
C THR A 59 -20.32 3.44 8.49
N ILE A 60 -19.53 3.16 7.44
CA ILE A 60 -18.18 2.60 7.60
C ILE A 60 -17.26 3.55 8.37
N THR A 61 -17.27 4.85 8.06
CA THR A 61 -16.53 5.87 8.82
C THR A 61 -16.87 5.82 10.31
N LYS A 62 -18.17 5.82 10.65
CA LYS A 62 -18.63 5.78 12.05
C LYS A 62 -18.22 4.50 12.78
N VAL A 63 -18.12 3.37 12.07
CA VAL A 63 -17.57 2.13 12.63
C VAL A 63 -16.09 2.30 12.98
N PHE A 64 -15.30 2.92 12.09
CA PHE A 64 -13.89 3.20 12.37
C PHE A 64 -13.67 4.27 13.46
N GLU A 65 -14.64 5.15 13.70
CA GLU A 65 -14.65 6.06 14.85
C GLU A 65 -15.03 5.36 16.17
N GLY A 66 -15.38 4.08 16.13
CA GLY A 66 -15.74 3.31 17.33
C GLY A 66 -17.13 3.63 17.87
N ARG A 67 -18.06 4.14 17.05
CA ARG A 67 -19.43 4.45 17.49
C ARG A 67 -20.25 3.25 17.99
N PHE A 68 -19.76 2.03 17.76
CA PHE A 68 -20.35 0.82 18.31
C PHE A 68 -19.96 0.56 19.78
N ILE A 69 -18.96 1.29 20.31
CA ILE A 69 -18.50 1.23 21.71
C ILE A 69 -18.65 2.59 22.41
N LEU A 70 -18.41 3.69 21.70
CA LEU A 70 -18.38 5.05 22.25
C LEU A 70 -19.52 5.88 21.68
N GLU A 71 -20.33 6.52 22.52
CA GLU A 71 -21.52 7.28 22.08
C GLU A 71 -21.18 8.45 21.13
N GLU A 72 -20.09 9.17 21.39
CA GLU A 72 -19.70 10.33 20.57
C GLU A 72 -18.92 9.95 19.30
N GLY A 73 -18.27 8.77 19.29
CA GLY A 73 -17.28 8.39 18.28
C GLY A 73 -15.98 9.22 18.41
N THR A 74 -14.82 8.61 18.17
CA THR A 74 -13.53 9.31 18.23
C THR A 74 -12.64 8.93 17.06
N GLY A 75 -11.88 9.88 16.54
CA GLY A 75 -10.85 9.61 15.52
C GLY A 75 -9.66 8.79 16.03
N LEU A 76 -9.61 8.45 17.32
CA LEU A 76 -8.44 7.84 17.97
C LEU A 76 -8.07 6.48 17.34
N PHE A 77 -9.04 5.65 16.99
CA PHE A 77 -8.77 4.36 16.35
C PHE A 77 -8.10 4.52 15.00
N VAL A 78 -8.54 5.50 14.20
CA VAL A 78 -7.93 5.83 12.91
C VAL A 78 -6.50 6.32 13.13
N VAL A 79 -6.25 7.19 14.10
CA VAL A 79 -4.90 7.69 14.41
C VAL A 79 -3.97 6.54 14.81
N LEU A 80 -4.39 5.66 15.72
CA LEU A 80 -3.60 4.51 16.15
C LEU A 80 -3.31 3.57 14.98
N LEU A 81 -4.29 3.31 14.12
CA LEU A 81 -4.11 2.51 12.92
C LEU A 81 -3.13 3.19 11.94
N ALA A 82 -3.26 4.50 11.71
CA ALA A 82 -2.38 5.26 10.84
C ALA A 82 -0.93 5.27 11.34
N ILE A 83 -0.70 5.42 12.66
CA ILE A 83 0.63 5.32 13.29
C ILE A 83 1.20 3.92 13.08
N PHE A 84 0.42 2.88 13.38
CA PHE A 84 0.86 1.49 13.24
C PHE A 84 1.26 1.15 11.80
N ILE A 85 0.41 1.51 10.84
CA ILE A 85 0.69 1.29 9.41
C ILE A 85 1.87 2.14 8.95
N SER A 86 2.03 3.37 9.45
CA SER A 86 3.19 4.22 9.13
C SER A 86 4.51 3.61 9.59
N ILE A 87 4.55 3.02 10.79
CA ILE A 87 5.74 2.31 11.28
C ILE A 87 6.08 1.13 10.37
N ILE A 88 5.08 0.33 9.99
CA ILE A 88 5.29 -0.81 9.09
C ILE A 88 5.71 -0.33 7.70
N PHE A 89 5.11 0.73 7.19
CA PHE A 89 5.43 1.34 5.90
C PHE A 89 6.90 1.78 5.84
N VAL A 90 7.35 2.56 6.84
CA VAL A 90 8.75 3.00 6.94
C VAL A 90 9.68 1.80 7.10
N PHE A 91 9.34 0.85 7.98
CA PHE A 91 10.18 -0.33 8.20
C PHE A 91 10.29 -1.22 6.96
N HIS A 92 9.18 -1.41 6.23
CA HIS A 92 9.16 -2.10 4.95
C HIS A 92 10.08 -1.40 3.94
N ALA A 93 9.95 -0.07 3.82
CA ALA A 93 10.76 0.74 2.92
C ALA A 93 12.26 0.62 3.22
N LEU A 94 12.67 0.70 4.49
CA LEU A 94 14.06 0.50 4.93
C LEU A 94 14.60 -0.89 4.57
N LEU A 95 13.77 -1.93 4.66
CA LEU A 95 14.18 -3.29 4.29
C LEU A 95 14.24 -3.47 2.77
N ALA A 96 13.25 -2.96 2.05
CA ALA A 96 13.10 -3.13 0.62
C ALA A 96 14.09 -2.26 -0.18
N MET A 97 14.49 -1.10 0.33
CA MET A 97 15.40 -0.19 -0.38
C MET A 97 16.76 -0.80 -0.68
N ARG A 98 17.18 -1.80 0.10
CA ARG A 98 18.40 -2.60 -0.13
C ARG A 98 18.38 -3.37 -1.46
N LYS A 99 17.23 -3.43 -2.14
CA LYS A 99 17.05 -4.10 -3.43
C LYS A 99 17.08 -3.13 -4.62
N PHE A 100 17.15 -1.81 -4.39
CA PHE A 100 17.26 -0.85 -5.49
C PHE A 100 18.65 -0.92 -6.16
N PRO A 101 18.73 -0.69 -7.48
CA PRO A 101 20.00 -0.35 -8.12
C PRO A 101 20.61 0.88 -7.43
N SER A 102 21.79 0.71 -6.85
CA SER A 102 22.43 1.68 -5.96
C SER A 102 23.45 2.58 -6.66
N SER A 103 23.71 2.32 -7.95
CA SER A 103 24.60 3.12 -8.79
C SER A 103 24.09 3.26 -10.22
N TYR A 104 24.59 4.28 -10.93
CA TYR A 104 24.31 4.47 -12.36
C TYR A 104 24.61 3.21 -13.19
N ARG A 105 25.74 2.54 -12.92
CA ARG A 105 26.14 1.31 -13.64
C ARG A 105 25.17 0.16 -13.37
N GLU A 106 24.72 -0.03 -12.14
CA GLU A 106 23.73 -1.06 -11.80
C GLU A 106 22.39 -0.79 -12.47
N TYR A 107 21.93 0.46 -12.44
CA TYR A 107 20.70 0.86 -13.13
C TYR A 107 20.80 0.63 -14.64
N GLN A 108 21.86 1.12 -15.29
CA GLN A 108 22.06 0.97 -16.73
C GLN A 108 22.11 -0.51 -17.13
N ARG A 109 22.88 -1.34 -16.42
CA ARG A 109 22.96 -2.79 -16.67
C ARG A 109 21.60 -3.46 -16.53
N PHE A 110 20.87 -3.16 -15.46
CA PHE A 110 19.54 -3.73 -15.25
C PHE A 110 18.57 -3.31 -16.35
N ARG A 111 18.51 -2.02 -16.72
CA ARG A 111 17.60 -1.53 -17.77
C ARG A 111 17.92 -2.13 -19.13
N THR A 112 19.19 -2.22 -19.50
CA THR A 112 19.61 -2.87 -20.74
C THR A 112 19.22 -4.35 -20.72
N HIS A 113 19.50 -5.07 -19.64
CA HIS A 113 19.13 -6.48 -19.50
C HIS A 113 17.61 -6.71 -19.59
N SER A 114 16.80 -5.92 -18.89
CA SER A 114 15.33 -6.01 -18.93
C SER A 114 14.80 -5.87 -20.37
N LYS A 115 15.28 -4.85 -21.09
CA LYS A 115 14.88 -4.58 -22.49
C LYS A 115 15.30 -5.68 -23.47
N LEU A 116 16.48 -6.26 -23.28
CA LEU A 116 16.97 -7.35 -24.13
C LEU A 116 16.23 -8.67 -23.87
N MET A 117 15.96 -8.98 -22.60
CA MET A 117 15.30 -10.23 -22.20
C MET A 117 13.82 -10.29 -22.58
N LYS A 118 13.12 -9.14 -22.61
CA LYS A 118 11.65 -9.06 -22.82
C LYS A 118 10.89 -10.06 -21.93
N HIS A 119 11.33 -10.19 -20.68
CA HIS A 119 10.84 -11.18 -19.73
C HIS A 119 9.91 -10.54 -18.70
N ASN A 120 8.65 -10.95 -18.73
CA ASN A 120 7.56 -10.35 -17.94
C ASN A 120 7.89 -10.19 -16.45
N ASP A 121 8.44 -11.20 -15.77
CA ASP A 121 8.67 -11.09 -14.31
C ASP A 121 9.84 -10.16 -13.98
N THR A 122 10.79 -9.98 -14.91
CA THR A 122 11.87 -8.99 -14.78
C THR A 122 11.31 -7.57 -14.94
N ASP A 123 10.42 -7.36 -15.89
CA ASP A 123 9.77 -6.06 -16.11
C ASP A 123 8.80 -5.71 -14.95
N LEU A 124 8.06 -6.70 -14.43
CA LEU A 124 7.26 -6.54 -13.21
C LEU A 124 8.12 -6.18 -12.00
N TRP A 125 9.37 -6.64 -11.94
CA TRP A 125 10.28 -6.23 -10.88
C TRP A 125 10.65 -4.75 -10.98
N PHE A 126 10.89 -4.26 -12.20
CA PHE A 126 11.09 -2.86 -12.44
C PHE A 126 9.87 -2.01 -12.06
N ILE A 127 8.65 -2.46 -12.41
CA ILE A 127 7.41 -1.79 -12.00
C ILE A 127 7.33 -1.62 -10.48
N GLN A 128 7.62 -2.69 -9.71
CA GLN A 128 7.56 -2.62 -8.24
C GLN A 128 8.62 -1.66 -7.67
N ILE A 129 9.79 -1.56 -8.29
CA ILE A 129 10.81 -0.58 -7.90
C ILE A 129 10.32 0.83 -8.14
N SER A 130 9.81 1.12 -9.34
CA SER A 130 9.34 2.45 -9.70
C SER A 130 8.14 2.85 -8.85
N SER A 131 7.15 1.98 -8.67
CA SER A 131 6.00 2.28 -7.82
C SER A 131 6.39 2.39 -6.34
N GLY A 132 7.30 1.54 -5.86
CA GLY A 132 7.81 1.62 -4.48
C GLY A 132 8.54 2.93 -4.22
N PHE A 133 9.30 3.43 -5.20
CA PHE A 133 9.93 4.73 -5.13
C PHE A 133 8.90 5.87 -5.06
N MET A 134 7.86 5.84 -5.89
CA MET A 134 6.78 6.84 -5.84
C MET A 134 6.06 6.85 -4.49
N LEU A 135 5.84 5.68 -3.88
CA LEU A 135 5.16 5.55 -2.60
C LEU A 135 5.87 6.25 -1.44
N PHE A 136 7.20 6.43 -1.48
CA PHE A 136 7.91 7.21 -0.44
C PHE A 136 7.33 8.62 -0.29
N PHE A 137 6.88 9.24 -1.37
CA PHE A 137 6.34 10.58 -1.36
C PHE A 137 4.83 10.54 -1.19
N LEU A 138 4.15 9.79 -2.05
CA LEU A 138 2.69 9.75 -2.11
C LEU A 138 2.07 9.11 -0.86
N GLY A 139 2.61 7.96 -0.43
CA GLY A 139 2.14 7.25 0.75
C GLY A 139 2.40 8.02 2.04
N SER A 140 3.55 8.70 2.14
CA SER A 140 3.88 9.50 3.32
C SER A 140 2.93 10.68 3.51
N ILE A 141 2.60 11.41 2.44
CA ILE A 141 1.64 12.52 2.50
C ILE A 141 0.27 11.97 2.95
N HIS A 142 -0.21 10.90 2.30
CA HIS A 142 -1.50 10.31 2.64
C HIS A 142 -1.58 9.85 4.10
N LEU A 143 -0.60 9.06 4.56
CA LEU A 143 -0.58 8.55 5.94
C LEU A 143 -0.49 9.68 6.97
N PHE A 144 0.31 10.71 6.70
CA PHE A 144 0.42 11.87 7.58
C PHE A 144 -0.90 12.64 7.70
N THR A 145 -1.62 12.83 6.59
CA THR A 145 -2.95 13.47 6.61
C THR A 145 -3.95 12.65 7.43
N MET A 146 -4.02 11.32 7.24
CA MET A 146 -4.95 10.47 8.00
C MET A 146 -4.63 10.44 9.50
N MET A 147 -3.35 10.58 9.86
CA MET A 147 -2.89 10.64 11.25
C MET A 147 -3.18 11.98 11.93
N THR A 148 -3.11 13.09 11.19
CA THR A 148 -3.22 14.45 11.75
C THR A 148 -4.59 15.09 11.61
N GLN A 149 -5.43 14.55 10.73
CA GLN A 149 -6.79 15.04 10.48
C GLN A 149 -7.79 13.87 10.42
N PRO A 150 -7.83 12.98 11.44
CA PRO A 150 -8.75 11.84 11.46
C PRO A 150 -10.23 12.27 11.41
N GLU A 151 -10.56 13.45 11.94
CA GLU A 151 -11.89 14.05 11.91
C GLU A 151 -12.32 14.48 10.50
N ASN A 152 -11.37 14.61 9.56
CA ASN A 152 -11.63 14.95 8.17
C ASN A 152 -11.80 13.70 7.28
N ILE A 153 -12.29 12.60 7.86
CA ILE A 153 -12.67 11.39 7.13
C ILE A 153 -14.18 11.28 7.15
N GLY A 154 -14.78 11.15 5.97
CA GLY A 154 -16.22 11.11 5.80
C GLY A 154 -16.58 11.50 4.38
N VAL A 155 -17.88 11.47 4.05
CA VAL A 155 -18.33 11.70 2.68
C VAL A 155 -17.91 13.09 2.16
N TYR A 156 -18.37 14.16 2.80
CA TYR A 156 -18.03 15.53 2.39
C TYR A 156 -16.58 15.89 2.68
N ALA A 157 -16.08 15.62 3.88
CA ALA A 157 -14.70 15.95 4.25
C ALA A 157 -13.64 15.29 3.34
N SER A 158 -13.84 14.03 2.94
CA SER A 158 -12.94 13.39 1.98
C SER A 158 -13.11 13.94 0.57
N SER A 159 -14.36 14.22 0.15
CA SER A 159 -14.63 14.78 -1.19
C SER A 159 -14.08 16.19 -1.36
N ASP A 160 -14.22 17.05 -0.35
CA ASP A 160 -13.67 18.40 -0.29
C ASP A 160 -12.13 18.37 -0.41
N ARG A 161 -11.48 17.49 0.36
CA ARG A 161 -10.02 17.29 0.23
C ARG A 161 -9.62 16.79 -1.16
N ILE A 162 -10.38 15.87 -1.75
CA ILE A 162 -10.05 15.29 -3.05
C ILE A 162 -10.19 16.35 -4.16
N TYR A 163 -11.31 17.06 -4.20
CA TYR A 163 -11.64 18.00 -5.26
C TYR A 163 -11.18 19.43 -4.95
N SER A 164 -11.73 20.04 -3.90
CA SER A 164 -11.55 21.45 -3.56
C SER A 164 -10.11 21.78 -3.14
N ASP A 165 -9.46 20.88 -2.40
CA ASP A 165 -8.03 21.02 -2.03
C ASP A 165 -7.07 20.52 -3.14
N ASN A 166 -7.59 20.12 -4.30
CA ASN A 166 -6.82 19.69 -5.47
C ASN A 166 -5.91 18.46 -5.24
N VAL A 167 -6.26 17.57 -4.31
CA VAL A 167 -5.44 16.39 -3.98
C VAL A 167 -5.73 15.20 -4.91
N TRP A 168 -6.74 15.26 -5.79
CA TRP A 168 -7.11 14.17 -6.68
C TRP A 168 -5.96 13.63 -7.55
N VAL A 169 -5.04 14.48 -8.02
CA VAL A 169 -3.87 14.03 -8.82
C VAL A 169 -2.97 13.14 -7.98
N LEU A 170 -2.72 13.52 -6.73
CA LEU A 170 -1.94 12.72 -5.79
C LEU A 170 -2.60 11.36 -5.57
N TYR A 171 -3.91 11.34 -5.33
CA TYR A 171 -4.65 10.09 -5.11
C TYR A 171 -4.70 9.19 -6.35
N LEU A 172 -4.83 9.75 -7.55
CA LEU A 172 -4.78 8.98 -8.79
C LEU A 172 -3.43 8.28 -8.96
N VAL A 173 -2.33 9.01 -8.78
CA VAL A 173 -0.98 8.42 -8.92
C VAL A 173 -0.69 7.46 -7.76
N LEU A 174 -1.16 7.76 -6.55
CA LEU A 174 -1.06 6.88 -5.38
C LEU A 174 -1.80 5.57 -5.63
N LEU A 175 -3.04 5.60 -6.13
CA LEU A 175 -3.85 4.44 -6.45
C LEU A 175 -3.13 3.52 -7.44
N VAL A 176 -2.67 4.06 -8.57
CA VAL A 176 -1.96 3.28 -9.58
C VAL A 176 -0.66 2.69 -9.00
N SER A 177 0.10 3.50 -8.26
CA SER A 177 1.35 3.06 -7.66
C SER A 177 1.14 1.95 -6.64
N VAL A 178 0.21 2.13 -5.70
CA VAL A 178 0.01 1.20 -4.59
C VAL A 178 -0.60 -0.12 -5.06
N VAL A 179 -1.57 -0.09 -5.98
CA VAL A 179 -2.20 -1.33 -6.48
C VAL A 179 -1.21 -2.15 -7.31
N LEU A 180 -0.42 -1.51 -8.18
CA LEU A 180 0.63 -2.20 -8.92
C LEU A 180 1.72 -2.72 -7.98
N HIS A 181 2.16 -1.92 -7.01
CA HIS A 181 3.18 -2.34 -6.04
C HIS A 181 2.74 -3.54 -5.21
N ALA A 182 1.56 -3.46 -4.60
CA ALA A 182 1.01 -4.49 -3.74
C ALA A 182 0.67 -5.75 -4.53
N GLY A 183 -0.03 -5.63 -5.66
CA GLY A 183 -0.40 -6.79 -6.47
C GLY A 183 0.82 -7.55 -6.96
N VAL A 184 1.78 -6.85 -7.59
CA VAL A 184 3.03 -7.48 -8.06
C VAL A 184 3.85 -8.04 -6.89
N GLY A 185 3.87 -7.35 -5.76
CA GLY A 185 4.51 -7.79 -4.52
C GLY A 185 3.94 -9.11 -4.01
N VAL A 186 2.62 -9.24 -3.94
CA VAL A 186 1.92 -10.47 -3.53
C VAL A 186 2.21 -11.61 -4.49
N TYR A 187 2.14 -11.39 -5.82
CA TYR A 187 2.53 -12.41 -6.80
C TYR A 187 3.94 -12.91 -6.54
N ARG A 188 4.89 -12.00 -6.33
CA ARG A 188 6.28 -12.38 -6.05
C ARG A 188 6.46 -13.06 -4.71
N LEU A 189 5.68 -12.69 -3.70
CA LEU A 189 5.71 -13.33 -2.40
C LEU A 189 5.28 -14.79 -2.49
N ILE A 190 4.19 -15.04 -3.21
CA ILE A 190 3.69 -16.39 -3.51
C ILE A 190 4.78 -17.24 -4.15
N VAL A 191 5.42 -16.76 -5.23
CA VAL A 191 6.44 -17.55 -5.95
C VAL A 191 7.78 -17.60 -5.22
N LYS A 192 8.10 -16.62 -4.36
CA LYS A 192 9.35 -16.62 -3.58
C LYS A 192 9.32 -17.68 -2.47
N TRP A 193 8.18 -17.81 -1.81
CA TRP A 193 8.00 -18.72 -0.68
C TRP A 193 7.34 -20.04 -1.05
N GLY A 194 6.95 -20.22 -2.32
CA GLY A 194 6.38 -21.46 -2.83
C GLY A 194 5.06 -21.85 -2.17
N TRP A 195 4.29 -20.89 -1.62
CA TRP A 195 3.08 -21.16 -0.83
C TRP A 195 2.01 -21.96 -1.59
N PHE A 196 2.01 -21.88 -2.92
CA PHE A 196 1.04 -22.55 -3.79
C PHE A 196 1.71 -23.39 -4.87
N ASP A 197 2.94 -23.87 -4.64
CA ASP A 197 3.70 -24.63 -5.65
C ASP A 197 3.06 -25.99 -5.97
N GLY A 198 2.60 -26.72 -4.95
CA GLY A 198 1.96 -28.05 -5.11
C GLY A 198 2.78 -29.01 -5.97
N ASP A 199 2.10 -29.95 -6.64
CA ASP A 199 2.76 -30.96 -7.49
C ASP A 199 3.23 -30.41 -8.85
N ASN A 200 2.70 -29.26 -9.29
CA ASN A 200 3.09 -28.61 -10.55
C ASN A 200 3.36 -27.11 -10.38
N PRO A 201 4.56 -26.73 -9.87
CA PRO A 201 4.92 -25.34 -9.61
C PRO A 201 4.87 -24.43 -10.85
N LYS A 202 5.16 -24.99 -12.04
CA LYS A 202 5.13 -24.23 -13.30
C LYS A 202 3.71 -23.81 -13.67
N ALA A 203 2.76 -24.75 -13.62
CA ALA A 203 1.35 -24.46 -13.87
C ALA A 203 0.79 -23.50 -12.82
N ASN A 204 1.12 -23.71 -11.55
CA ASN A 204 0.66 -22.87 -10.44
C ASN A 204 1.21 -21.45 -10.52
N ARG A 205 2.48 -21.24 -10.92
CA ARG A 205 3.02 -19.90 -11.19
C ARG A 205 2.23 -19.14 -12.25
N VAL A 206 1.82 -19.80 -13.34
CA VAL A 206 0.99 -19.17 -14.39
C VAL A 206 -0.39 -18.82 -13.84
N LYS A 207 -1.00 -19.72 -13.06
CA LYS A 207 -2.30 -19.50 -12.41
C LYS A 207 -2.24 -18.32 -11.44
N SER A 208 -1.27 -18.29 -10.53
CA SER A 208 -1.08 -17.17 -9.58
C SER A 208 -0.91 -15.84 -10.29
N ARG A 209 -0.14 -15.81 -11.40
CA ARG A 209 0.02 -14.59 -12.19
C ARG A 209 -1.30 -14.09 -12.79
N LYS A 210 -2.13 -14.99 -13.33
CA LYS A 210 -3.44 -14.65 -13.89
C LYS A 210 -4.38 -14.12 -12.81
N ILE A 211 -4.45 -14.79 -11.66
CA ILE A 211 -5.28 -14.38 -10.52
C ILE A 211 -4.87 -12.99 -10.04
N ILE A 212 -3.58 -12.77 -9.79
CA ILE A 212 -3.08 -11.48 -9.33
C ILE A 212 -3.28 -10.37 -10.37
N LYS A 213 -3.11 -10.68 -11.67
CA LYS A 213 -3.44 -9.72 -12.73
C LYS A 213 -4.92 -9.34 -12.69
N GLY A 214 -5.83 -10.31 -12.51
CA GLY A 214 -7.25 -10.05 -12.33
C GLY A 214 -7.54 -9.18 -11.11
N ALA A 215 -6.90 -9.48 -9.97
CA ALA A 215 -7.03 -8.68 -8.75
C ALA A 215 -6.53 -7.23 -8.95
N ILE A 216 -5.38 -7.03 -9.61
CA ILE A 216 -4.87 -5.68 -9.94
C ILE A 216 -5.90 -4.90 -10.76
N ILE A 217 -6.45 -5.52 -11.81
CA ILE A 217 -7.45 -4.86 -12.66
C ILE A 217 -8.70 -4.51 -11.84
N PHE A 218 -9.21 -5.44 -11.03
CA PHE A 218 -10.35 -5.21 -10.16
C PHE A 218 -10.11 -4.05 -9.19
N TYR A 219 -9.01 -4.06 -8.44
CA TYR A 219 -8.69 -3.02 -7.46
C TYR A 219 -8.44 -1.65 -8.10
N LEU A 220 -7.84 -1.61 -9.30
CA LEU A 220 -7.73 -0.37 -10.06
C LEU A 220 -9.09 0.17 -10.48
N LEU A 221 -9.98 -0.70 -11.00
CA LEU A 221 -11.30 -0.27 -11.44
C LEU A 221 -12.14 0.27 -10.28
N ILE A 222 -12.24 -0.48 -9.17
CA ILE A 222 -13.02 0.00 -8.01
C ILE A 222 -12.44 1.31 -7.48
N GLY A 223 -11.11 1.45 -7.35
CA GLY A 223 -10.50 2.67 -6.85
C GLY A 223 -10.67 3.86 -7.80
N LEU A 224 -10.65 3.64 -9.11
CA LEU A 224 -10.90 4.69 -10.10
C LEU A 224 -12.35 5.16 -10.04
N PHE A 225 -13.30 4.23 -9.92
CA PHE A 225 -14.71 4.58 -9.75
C PHE A 225 -14.94 5.30 -8.42
N SER A 226 -14.37 4.85 -7.30
CA SER A 226 -14.46 5.54 -6.01
C SER A 226 -13.94 6.96 -6.11
N LEU A 227 -12.74 7.14 -6.66
CA LEU A 227 -12.11 8.45 -6.82
C LEU A 227 -12.97 9.38 -7.70
N ALA A 228 -13.54 8.87 -8.79
CA ALA A 228 -14.45 9.63 -9.63
C ALA A 228 -15.71 10.06 -8.86
N THR A 229 -16.26 9.18 -8.03
CA THR A 229 -17.40 9.49 -7.15
C THR A 229 -17.05 10.59 -6.14
N TYR A 230 -15.91 10.50 -5.45
CA TYR A 230 -15.46 11.56 -4.53
C TYR A 230 -15.21 12.91 -5.24
N ILE A 231 -14.64 12.88 -6.46
CA ILE A 231 -14.48 14.08 -7.29
C ILE A 231 -15.84 14.70 -7.62
N THR A 232 -16.82 13.87 -7.95
CA THR A 232 -18.17 14.33 -8.34
C THR A 232 -18.88 14.95 -7.15
N ILE A 233 -18.88 14.27 -6.00
CA ILE A 233 -19.44 14.80 -4.75
C ILE A 233 -18.73 16.09 -4.35
N GLY A 234 -17.40 16.13 -4.43
CA GLY A 234 -16.62 17.31 -4.07
C GLY A 234 -16.88 18.49 -5.01
N TYR A 235 -17.07 18.22 -6.30
CA TYR A 235 -17.51 19.25 -7.25
C TYR A 235 -18.88 19.79 -6.87
N GLU A 236 -19.87 18.95 -6.64
CA GLU A 236 -21.24 19.36 -6.28
C GLU A 236 -21.27 20.11 -4.94
N HIS A 237 -20.49 19.65 -3.96
CA HIS A 237 -20.42 20.18 -2.60
C HIS A 237 -19.54 21.44 -2.46
N ARG A 238 -18.79 21.84 -3.51
CA ARG A 238 -17.77 22.90 -3.44
C ARG A 238 -18.23 24.24 -2.85
N ALA A 239 -19.51 24.58 -2.96
CA ALA A 239 -20.06 25.83 -2.43
C ALA A 239 -20.22 25.81 -0.90
N ASN A 240 -20.30 24.61 -0.31
CA ASN A 240 -20.51 24.37 1.12
C ASN A 240 -19.28 23.74 1.78
N TYR A 241 -18.09 24.03 1.27
CA TYR A 241 -16.83 23.48 1.76
C TYR A 241 -16.74 23.49 3.29
N GLY A 242 -16.44 22.34 3.89
CA GLY A 242 -16.33 22.17 5.35
C GLY A 242 -17.62 21.72 6.06
N GLU A 243 -18.76 21.69 5.37
CA GLU A 243 -19.98 21.07 5.87
C GLU A 243 -19.78 19.54 6.07
N ARG A 244 -20.42 18.98 7.10
CA ARG A 244 -20.29 17.56 7.47
C ARG A 244 -21.52 16.78 7.06
N TYR A 245 -21.31 15.65 6.40
CA TYR A 245 -22.39 14.76 6.00
C TYR A 245 -23.05 14.09 7.21
N SER A 246 -24.36 14.20 7.29
CA SER A 246 -25.25 13.47 8.17
C SER A 246 -26.02 12.40 7.39
N ILE A 247 -26.30 11.28 8.07
CA ILE A 247 -27.01 10.17 7.44
C ILE A 247 -28.41 10.63 7.07
N GLY A 248 -28.79 10.45 5.81
CA GLY A 248 -30.07 10.91 5.27
C GLY A 248 -30.08 12.29 4.62
N ASP A 249 -28.93 12.99 4.52
CA ASP A 249 -28.84 14.29 3.83
C ASP A 249 -29.20 14.20 2.33
N ASP A 250 -29.20 13.00 1.74
CA ASP A 250 -29.56 12.77 0.34
C ASP A 250 -31.01 12.29 0.14
N LYS A 251 -31.85 12.32 1.20
CA LYS A 251 -33.27 11.91 1.13
C LYS A 251 -34.22 13.08 0.96
#